data_AF-A0A271J3J3-F1
#
_entry.id   AF-A0A271J3J3-F1
#
_cell.length_a   1.000
_cell.length_b   1.000
_cell.length_c   1.000
_cell.angle_alpha   90.00
_cell.angle_beta   90.00
_cell.angle_gamma   90.00
#
_symmetry.space_group_name_H-M   'P 1'
#
loop_
_entity.id
_entity.type
_entity.pdbx_description
1 polymer ?
#
loop_
_entity_poly.entity_id
_entity_poly.type
_entity_poly.pdbx_seq_one_letter_code
_entity_poly.pdbx_strand_id
1 'polypeptide(L)'
;MTFDLPTAAAARADWTSIFDAVAAEICAPDVPTQTAEALHEHVGPATDAADWTDAEMADAYEGLAASLPAGLAELESACRDRADVLRAAAEAEDERRAMDAEAFDVEAYADLGPVSPAMARAQAIAEDAAVVLDHMNAVGVRFDARRKVEEAEEFSFLAGGSTLAVPTKLERVTAFQGDLAKLADTLEAMGPAPSGTRYYPARLHKGTGEGGRPVVIVMAETTPGDAGSLRAVGFLQPKHVEWLAPVLGTARSGAVTECSTPIRVYATAVTGGTADRPTRGCNVAIAGAAAAVRKALDAEAAEARRETAYGSGSVASVEAATE
;
A
#
# COMPACT_ATOMS: atom_id res chain seq x y z
N MET A 1 -33.37 -8.75 -2.53
CA MET A 1 -32.28 -8.68 -1.56
C MET A 1 -31.08 -9.31 -2.24
N THR A 2 -30.25 -8.49 -2.86
CA THR A 2 -28.92 -8.90 -3.33
C THR A 2 -28.02 -8.96 -2.11
N PHE A 3 -27.50 -10.14 -1.80
CA PHE A 3 -26.42 -10.27 -0.82
C PHE A 3 -25.15 -9.90 -1.57
N ASP A 4 -24.56 -8.74 -1.26
CA ASP A 4 -23.22 -8.39 -1.74
C ASP A 4 -22.25 -9.43 -1.17
N LEU A 5 -21.69 -10.26 -2.05
CA LEU A 5 -20.63 -11.17 -1.67
C LEU A 5 -19.41 -10.34 -1.26
N PRO A 6 -18.78 -10.63 -0.11
CA PRO A 6 -17.60 -9.90 0.33
C PRO A 6 -16.48 -10.06 -0.71
N THR A 7 -15.70 -9.00 -0.93
CA THR A 7 -14.48 -9.07 -1.77
C THR A 7 -13.32 -9.66 -0.97
N ALA A 8 -12.27 -10.18 -1.64
CA ALA A 8 -11.06 -10.68 -0.97
C ALA A 8 -10.43 -9.61 -0.04
N ALA A 9 -10.45 -8.34 -0.44
CA ALA A 9 -9.98 -7.23 0.39
C ALA A 9 -10.85 -7.00 1.63
N ALA A 10 -12.18 -7.18 1.52
CA ALA A 10 -13.08 -7.12 2.66
C ALA A 10 -12.88 -8.32 3.60
N ALA A 11 -12.72 -9.53 3.05
CA ALA A 11 -12.43 -10.74 3.81
C ALA A 11 -11.11 -10.63 4.59
N ARG A 12 -10.07 -10.02 4.01
CA ARG A 12 -8.81 -9.69 4.71
C ARG A 12 -8.99 -8.66 5.82
N ALA A 13 -9.74 -7.59 5.57
CA ALA A 13 -9.96 -6.53 6.55
C ALA A 13 -10.77 -7.01 7.77
N ASP A 14 -11.65 -8.00 7.58
CA ASP A 14 -12.49 -8.57 8.63
C ASP A 14 -11.75 -9.60 9.51
N TRP A 15 -10.55 -10.05 9.11
CA TRP A 15 -9.80 -11.14 9.77
C TRP A 15 -9.65 -10.91 11.27
N THR A 16 -9.13 -9.77 11.70
CA THR A 16 -8.92 -9.47 13.13
C THR A 16 -10.24 -9.47 13.89
N SER A 17 -11.31 -8.92 13.32
CA SER A 17 -12.61 -8.86 13.98
C SER A 17 -13.25 -10.24 14.12
N ILE A 18 -13.13 -11.09 13.10
CA ILE A 18 -13.67 -12.45 13.14
C ILE A 18 -12.82 -13.32 14.07
N PHE A 19 -11.50 -13.21 13.98
CA PHE A 19 -10.59 -13.92 14.88
C PHE A 19 -10.85 -13.55 16.34
N ASP A 20 -11.00 -12.27 16.67
CA ASP A 20 -11.30 -11.81 18.03
C ASP A 20 -12.67 -12.32 18.51
N ALA A 21 -13.69 -12.34 17.64
CA ALA A 21 -15.00 -12.89 17.96
C ALA A 21 -14.93 -14.40 18.21
N VAL A 22 -14.23 -15.15 17.35
CA VAL A 22 -14.02 -16.60 17.50
C VAL A 22 -13.20 -16.90 18.77
N ALA A 23 -12.14 -16.14 19.03
CA ALA A 23 -11.30 -16.29 20.21
C ALA A 23 -12.06 -15.97 21.51
N ALA A 24 -12.94 -14.95 21.50
CA ALA A 24 -13.78 -14.62 22.64
C ALA A 24 -14.79 -15.74 22.96
N GLU A 25 -15.39 -16.34 21.94
CA GLU A 25 -16.32 -17.46 22.10
C GLU A 25 -15.59 -18.74 22.54
N ILE A 26 -14.43 -19.05 21.96
CA ILE A 26 -13.64 -20.24 22.31
C ILE A 26 -12.99 -20.12 23.71
N CYS A 27 -12.64 -18.92 24.16
CA CYS A 27 -12.08 -18.67 25.48
C CYS A 27 -13.15 -18.46 26.57
N ALA A 28 -14.44 -18.63 26.26
CA ALA A 28 -15.49 -18.55 27.26
C ALA A 28 -15.30 -19.63 28.35
N PRO A 29 -15.61 -19.33 29.62
CA PRO A 29 -15.26 -20.17 30.77
C PRO A 29 -15.90 -21.56 30.79
N ASP A 30 -16.89 -21.80 29.93
CA ASP A 30 -17.63 -23.05 29.73
C ASP A 30 -17.17 -23.86 28.50
N VAL A 31 -16.18 -23.38 27.73
CA VAL A 31 -15.65 -24.06 26.55
C VAL A 31 -14.43 -24.93 26.89
N PRO A 32 -14.34 -26.18 26.39
CA PRO A 32 -13.22 -27.07 26.69
C PRO A 32 -11.87 -26.51 26.22
N THR A 33 -10.83 -26.65 27.04
CA THR A 33 -9.45 -26.19 26.76
C THR A 33 -8.87 -26.73 25.44
N GLN A 34 -9.32 -27.90 24.97
CA GLN A 34 -8.92 -28.48 23.69
C GLN A 34 -9.26 -27.60 22.47
N THR A 35 -10.31 -26.78 22.55
CA THR A 35 -10.74 -25.90 21.46
C THR A 35 -9.81 -24.69 21.28
N ALA A 36 -9.26 -24.17 22.38
CA ALA A 36 -8.30 -23.06 22.35
C ALA A 36 -6.91 -23.51 21.86
N GLU A 37 -6.49 -24.73 22.18
CA GLU A 37 -5.25 -25.33 21.67
C GLU A 37 -5.33 -25.64 20.17
N ALA A 38 -6.46 -26.18 19.70
CA ALA A 38 -6.72 -26.42 18.27
C ALA A 38 -6.68 -25.12 17.44
N LEU A 39 -7.25 -24.03 17.97
CA LEU A 39 -7.19 -22.69 17.38
C LEU A 39 -5.74 -22.22 17.20
N HIS A 40 -4.89 -22.41 18.21
CA HIS A 40 -3.48 -22.01 18.17
C HIS A 40 -2.65 -22.87 17.20
N GLU A 41 -2.99 -24.16 17.09
CA GLU A 41 -2.33 -25.10 16.16
C GLU A 41 -2.69 -24.81 14.70
N HIS A 42 -3.93 -24.40 14.40
CA HIS A 42 -4.40 -24.17 13.03
C HIS A 42 -4.10 -22.75 12.51
N VAL A 43 -4.08 -21.74 13.38
CA VAL A 43 -3.84 -20.35 12.99
C VAL A 43 -2.36 -19.96 13.14
N GLY A 44 -1.57 -20.80 13.81
CA GLY A 44 -0.16 -20.55 14.10
C GLY A 44 0.05 -19.42 15.11
N PRO A 45 1.30 -19.18 15.56
CA PRO A 45 1.62 -18.10 16.49
C PRO A 45 1.56 -16.76 15.76
N ALA A 46 0.36 -16.16 15.68
CA ALA A 46 0.08 -14.78 15.28
C ALA A 46 1.18 -14.09 14.44
N THR A 47 1.46 -14.62 13.25
CA THR A 47 2.14 -13.86 12.21
C THR A 47 1.16 -12.81 11.68
N ASP A 48 1.66 -11.64 11.28
CA ASP A 48 0.82 -10.55 10.79
C ASP A 48 0.00 -11.04 9.59
N ALA A 49 -1.33 -11.11 9.72
CA ALA A 49 -2.21 -11.57 8.67
C ALA A 49 -2.10 -10.72 7.39
N ALA A 50 -1.49 -9.53 7.48
CA ALA A 50 -1.11 -8.73 6.33
C ALA A 50 -0.10 -9.43 5.40
N ASP A 51 0.71 -10.35 5.91
CA ASP A 51 1.74 -11.07 5.17
C ASP A 51 1.22 -12.37 4.52
N TRP A 52 -0.02 -12.78 4.83
CA TRP A 52 -0.58 -14.02 4.33
C TRP A 52 -1.10 -13.88 2.90
N THR A 53 -0.85 -14.91 2.10
CA THR A 53 -1.49 -15.09 0.79
C THR A 53 -2.99 -15.33 0.96
N ASP A 54 -3.76 -15.14 -0.12
CA ASP A 54 -5.21 -15.40 -0.08
C ASP A 54 -5.51 -16.88 0.24
N ALA A 55 -4.67 -17.81 -0.23
CA ALA A 55 -4.77 -19.23 0.08
C ALA A 55 -4.51 -19.52 1.58
N GLU A 56 -3.43 -18.98 2.14
CA GLU A 56 -3.13 -19.16 3.57
C GLU A 56 -4.23 -18.57 4.47
N MET A 57 -4.82 -17.44 4.07
CA MET A 57 -5.92 -16.84 4.83
C MET A 57 -7.22 -17.62 4.67
N ALA A 58 -7.48 -18.21 3.50
CA ALA A 58 -8.62 -19.10 3.29
C ALA A 58 -8.53 -20.35 4.18
N ASP A 59 -7.35 -20.98 4.24
CA ASP A 59 -7.09 -22.14 5.10
C ASP A 59 -7.28 -21.80 6.58
N ALA A 60 -6.88 -20.59 6.99
CA ALA A 60 -7.06 -20.13 8.36
C ALA A 60 -8.55 -19.90 8.71
N TYR A 61 -9.36 -19.35 7.80
CA TYR A 61 -10.81 -19.24 7.97
C TYR A 61 -11.51 -20.60 8.03
N GLU A 62 -11.06 -21.58 7.25
CA GLU A 62 -11.58 -22.94 7.30
C GLU A 62 -11.21 -23.64 8.61
N GLY A 63 -9.97 -23.46 9.08
CA GLY A 63 -9.53 -23.94 10.38
C GLY A 63 -10.34 -23.32 11.53
N LEU A 64 -10.67 -22.02 11.45
CA LEU A 64 -11.57 -21.36 12.40
C LEU A 64 -12.97 -21.99 12.36
N ALA A 65 -13.56 -22.16 11.17
CA ALA A 65 -14.88 -22.76 11.02
C ALA A 65 -14.95 -24.18 11.61
N ALA A 66 -13.91 -24.99 11.39
CA ALA A 66 -13.81 -26.36 11.91
C ALA A 66 -13.63 -26.42 13.44
N SER A 67 -13.08 -25.36 14.04
CA SER A 67 -12.80 -25.29 15.47
C SER A 67 -13.95 -24.71 16.30
N LEU A 68 -15.01 -24.21 15.65
CA LEU A 68 -16.13 -23.59 16.36
C LEU A 68 -16.99 -24.63 17.11
N PRO A 69 -17.40 -24.34 18.36
CA PRO A 69 -18.31 -25.21 19.08
C PRO A 69 -19.71 -25.25 18.45
N ALA A 70 -20.42 -26.36 18.67
CA ALA A 70 -21.78 -26.53 18.20
C ALA A 70 -22.72 -25.45 18.78
N GLY A 71 -23.42 -24.73 17.90
CA GLY A 71 -24.33 -23.63 18.28
C GLY A 71 -23.97 -22.28 17.67
N LEU A 72 -22.79 -22.14 17.05
CA LEU A 72 -22.33 -20.92 16.39
C LEU A 72 -22.44 -20.98 14.86
N ALA A 73 -23.55 -21.51 14.35
CA ALA A 73 -23.75 -21.78 12.93
C ALA A 73 -23.61 -20.53 12.03
N GLU A 74 -23.99 -19.34 12.53
CA GLU A 74 -23.85 -18.08 11.79
C GLU A 74 -22.39 -17.68 11.62
N LEU A 75 -21.55 -17.88 12.64
CA LEU A 75 -20.12 -17.56 12.61
C LEU A 75 -19.34 -18.59 11.79
N GLU A 76 -19.73 -19.86 11.89
CA GLU A 76 -19.22 -20.96 11.05
C GLU A 76 -19.51 -20.70 9.57
N SER A 77 -20.75 -20.33 9.23
CA SER A 77 -21.13 -19.94 7.87
C SER A 77 -20.33 -18.73 7.40
N ALA A 78 -20.18 -17.71 8.25
CA ALA A 78 -19.42 -16.53 7.90
C ALA A 78 -17.97 -16.87 7.57
N CYS A 79 -17.28 -17.67 8.41
CA CYS A 79 -15.90 -18.11 8.16
C CYS A 79 -15.78 -18.87 6.83
N ARG A 80 -16.70 -19.81 6.53
CA ARG A 80 -16.69 -20.54 5.26
C ARG A 80 -16.89 -19.62 4.05
N ASP A 81 -17.83 -18.69 4.12
CA ASP A 81 -18.08 -17.74 3.04
C ASP A 81 -16.83 -16.91 2.72
N ARG A 82 -16.03 -16.53 3.73
CA ARG A 82 -14.78 -15.78 3.53
C ARG A 82 -13.67 -16.67 2.95
N ALA A 83 -13.57 -17.92 3.42
CA ALA A 83 -12.64 -18.88 2.85
C ALA A 83 -12.91 -19.11 1.35
N ASP A 84 -14.17 -19.27 0.95
CA ASP A 84 -14.56 -19.50 -0.44
C ASP A 84 -14.23 -18.30 -1.34
N VAL A 85 -14.49 -17.08 -0.86
CA VAL A 85 -14.12 -15.83 -1.57
C VAL A 85 -12.60 -15.74 -1.77
N LEU A 86 -11.82 -16.08 -0.76
CA LEU A 86 -10.36 -16.01 -0.81
C LEU A 86 -9.77 -17.11 -1.71
N ARG A 87 -10.35 -18.32 -1.73
CA ARG A 87 -9.96 -19.36 -2.71
C ARG A 87 -10.25 -18.94 -4.13
N ALA A 88 -11.43 -18.40 -4.41
CA ALA A 88 -11.77 -17.92 -5.74
C ALA A 88 -10.80 -16.81 -6.22
N ALA A 89 -10.37 -15.94 -5.30
CA ALA A 89 -9.36 -14.92 -5.60
C ALA A 89 -7.97 -15.52 -5.87
N ALA A 90 -7.56 -16.52 -5.08
CA ALA A 90 -6.29 -17.23 -5.28
C ALA A 90 -6.28 -18.00 -6.61
N GLU A 91 -7.36 -18.69 -6.95
CA GLU A 91 -7.53 -19.40 -8.22
C GLU A 91 -7.48 -18.42 -9.41
N ALA A 92 -8.17 -17.28 -9.34
CA ALA A 92 -8.12 -16.27 -10.38
C ALA A 92 -6.72 -15.65 -10.57
N GLU A 93 -5.96 -15.49 -9.48
CA GLU A 93 -4.56 -15.06 -9.52
C GLU A 93 -3.66 -16.11 -10.18
N ASP A 94 -3.84 -17.39 -9.85
CA ASP A 94 -3.09 -18.50 -10.44
C ASP A 94 -3.45 -18.72 -11.91
N GLU A 95 -4.72 -18.60 -12.30
CA GLU A 95 -5.16 -18.59 -13.70
C GLU A 95 -4.56 -17.39 -14.46
N ARG A 96 -4.55 -16.20 -13.86
CA ARG A 96 -3.90 -15.02 -14.47
C ARG A 96 -2.41 -15.24 -14.63
N ARG A 97 -1.72 -15.82 -13.64
CA ARG A 97 -0.30 -16.18 -13.74
C ARG A 97 -0.06 -17.26 -14.79
N ALA A 98 -0.94 -18.24 -14.92
CA ALA A 98 -0.86 -19.26 -15.95
C ALA A 98 -1.05 -18.64 -17.34
N MET A 99 -2.01 -17.73 -17.49
CA MET A 99 -2.22 -16.96 -18.73
C MET A 99 -1.04 -16.03 -19.04
N ASP A 100 -0.45 -15.37 -18.04
CA ASP A 100 0.75 -14.54 -18.21
C ASP A 100 1.99 -15.40 -18.54
N ALA A 101 2.08 -16.62 -18.00
CA ALA A 101 3.14 -17.57 -18.29
C ALA A 101 2.99 -18.20 -19.69
N GLU A 102 1.76 -18.47 -20.15
CA GLU A 102 1.48 -18.95 -21.51
C GLU A 102 1.54 -17.82 -22.56
N ALA A 103 1.22 -16.58 -22.20
CA ALA A 103 1.48 -15.40 -23.03
C ALA A 103 2.99 -15.12 -23.21
N PHE A 104 3.84 -15.80 -22.44
CA PHE A 104 5.29 -15.85 -22.55
C PHE A 104 5.78 -17.13 -23.26
N ASP A 105 5.12 -17.55 -24.34
CA ASP A 105 5.69 -18.56 -25.26
C ASP A 105 6.84 -17.97 -26.11
N VAL A 106 7.90 -18.77 -26.21
CA VAL A 106 9.31 -18.38 -26.32
C VAL A 106 9.79 -18.07 -27.76
N GLU A 107 8.89 -17.91 -28.74
CA GLU A 107 9.31 -17.69 -30.14
C GLU A 107 9.40 -16.22 -30.59
N ALA A 108 9.02 -15.24 -29.77
CA ALA A 108 9.15 -13.82 -30.11
C ALA A 108 10.49 -13.17 -29.72
N TYR A 109 11.39 -13.90 -29.03
CA TYR A 109 12.63 -13.35 -28.46
C TYR A 109 13.84 -13.29 -29.41
N ALA A 110 13.69 -13.70 -30.68
CA ALA A 110 14.82 -13.75 -31.61
C ALA A 110 15.21 -12.39 -32.23
N ASP A 111 14.35 -11.36 -32.16
CA ASP A 111 14.56 -10.09 -32.89
C ASP A 111 14.70 -8.83 -32.01
N LEU A 112 14.57 -8.94 -30.68
CA LEU A 112 14.84 -7.86 -29.75
C LEU A 112 16.11 -8.22 -28.95
N GLY A 113 17.24 -7.61 -29.31
CA GLY A 113 18.55 -7.85 -28.66
C GLY A 113 18.49 -7.75 -27.12
N PRO A 114 19.50 -8.26 -26.40
CA PRO A 114 19.40 -8.49 -24.96
C PRO A 114 19.23 -7.19 -24.18
N VAL A 115 18.00 -6.86 -23.79
CA VAL A 115 17.72 -5.78 -22.84
C VAL A 115 18.28 -6.21 -21.48
N SER A 116 19.37 -5.57 -21.06
CA SER A 116 19.94 -5.86 -19.74
C SER A 116 18.97 -5.47 -18.62
N PRO A 117 19.02 -6.09 -17.42
CA PRO A 117 18.20 -5.66 -16.29
C PRO A 117 18.37 -4.18 -15.92
N ALA A 118 19.54 -3.60 -16.20
CA ALA A 118 19.78 -2.17 -15.99
C ALA A 118 19.03 -1.30 -17.01
N MET A 119 18.95 -1.73 -18.27
CA MET A 119 18.18 -1.03 -19.31
C MET A 119 16.67 -1.14 -19.04
N ALA A 120 16.18 -2.31 -18.62
CA ALA A 120 14.78 -2.49 -18.26
C ALA A 120 14.36 -1.57 -17.09
N ARG A 121 15.21 -1.45 -16.05
CA ARG A 121 14.95 -0.51 -14.94
C ARG A 121 14.97 0.95 -15.38
N ALA A 122 15.95 1.34 -16.21
CA ALA A 122 16.04 2.70 -16.73
C ALA A 122 14.80 3.06 -17.57
N GLN A 123 14.33 2.13 -18.41
CA GLN A 123 13.11 2.31 -19.19
C GLN A 123 11.87 2.45 -18.29
N ALA A 124 11.70 1.57 -17.30
CA ALA A 124 10.57 1.64 -16.37
C ALA A 124 10.54 2.96 -15.58
N ILE A 125 11.70 3.45 -15.14
CA ILE A 125 11.84 4.76 -14.48
C ILE A 125 11.41 5.89 -15.42
N ALA A 126 11.85 5.85 -16.69
CA ALA A 126 11.52 6.88 -17.68
C ALA A 126 10.02 6.88 -18.05
N GLU A 127 9.39 5.70 -18.12
CA GLU A 127 7.95 5.57 -18.36
C GLU A 127 7.14 6.14 -17.18
N ASP A 128 7.53 5.84 -15.94
CA ASP A 128 6.92 6.43 -14.76
C ASP A 128 7.16 7.95 -14.68
N ALA A 129 8.35 8.42 -15.08
CA ALA A 129 8.71 9.83 -15.15
C ALA A 129 7.79 10.62 -16.08
N ALA A 130 7.51 10.08 -17.28
CA ALA A 130 6.59 10.71 -18.23
C ALA A 130 5.18 10.86 -17.63
N VAL A 131 4.64 9.80 -17.02
CA VAL A 131 3.30 9.83 -16.39
C VAL A 131 3.22 10.87 -15.27
N VAL A 132 4.23 10.90 -14.40
CA VAL A 132 4.26 11.86 -13.27
C VAL A 132 4.43 13.29 -13.78
N LEU A 133 5.25 13.51 -14.80
CA LEU A 133 5.45 14.84 -15.41
C LEU A 133 4.15 15.37 -16.02
N ASP A 134 3.46 14.54 -16.81
CA ASP A 134 2.19 14.92 -17.43
C ASP A 134 1.13 15.27 -16.38
N HIS A 135 1.05 14.49 -15.30
CA HIS A 135 0.17 14.78 -14.17
C HIS A 135 0.53 16.09 -13.46
N MET A 136 1.81 16.33 -13.16
CA MET A 136 2.25 17.59 -12.54
C MET A 136 1.93 18.81 -13.42
N ASN A 137 2.09 18.67 -14.74
CA ASN A 137 1.74 19.71 -15.71
C ASN A 137 0.22 19.95 -15.75
N ALA A 138 -0.58 18.89 -15.75
CA ALA A 138 -2.05 18.98 -15.74
C ALA A 138 -2.59 19.65 -14.47
N VAL A 139 -2.00 19.35 -13.31
CA VAL A 139 -2.34 19.99 -12.02
C VAL A 139 -1.90 21.47 -11.98
N GLY A 140 -0.91 21.86 -12.79
CA GLY A 140 -0.40 23.23 -12.82
C GLY A 140 0.49 23.56 -11.62
N VAL A 141 1.46 22.69 -11.32
CA VAL A 141 2.41 22.92 -10.22
C VAL A 141 3.20 24.22 -10.41
N ARG A 142 3.54 24.89 -9.30
CA ARG A 142 4.24 26.19 -9.32
C ARG A 142 5.77 26.10 -9.48
N PHE A 143 6.32 24.90 -9.47
CA PHE A 143 7.76 24.66 -9.63
C PHE A 143 8.05 24.03 -11.00
N ASP A 144 9.32 24.01 -11.37
CA ASP A 144 9.78 23.36 -12.60
C ASP A 144 9.60 21.83 -12.51
N ALA A 145 8.48 21.34 -13.04
CA ALA A 145 8.10 19.93 -13.01
C ALA A 145 9.10 19.06 -13.76
N ARG A 146 9.55 19.49 -14.95
CA ARG A 146 10.52 18.77 -15.77
C ARG A 146 11.82 18.56 -15.00
N ARG A 147 12.43 19.65 -14.52
CA ARG A 147 13.68 19.55 -13.75
C ARG A 147 13.51 18.66 -12.52
N LYS A 148 12.34 18.73 -11.86
CA LYS A 148 12.10 17.91 -10.67
C LYS A 148 11.98 16.41 -10.98
N VAL A 149 11.41 16.06 -12.12
CA VAL A 149 11.31 14.68 -12.59
C VAL A 149 12.67 14.16 -13.06
N GLU A 150 13.45 14.97 -13.79
CA GLU A 150 14.83 14.63 -14.18
C GLU A 150 15.71 14.32 -12.94
N GLU A 151 15.63 15.16 -11.90
CA GLU A 151 16.28 14.92 -10.60
C GLU A 151 15.80 13.61 -9.94
N ALA A 152 14.52 13.26 -10.10
CA ALA A 152 13.94 12.04 -9.55
C ALA A 152 14.36 10.79 -10.33
N GLU A 153 14.48 10.87 -11.65
CA GLU A 153 15.01 9.78 -12.48
C GLU A 153 16.47 9.47 -12.11
N GLU A 154 17.32 10.50 -12.03
CA GLU A 154 18.72 10.34 -11.63
C GLU A 154 18.83 9.73 -10.22
N PHE A 155 18.06 10.27 -9.27
CA PHE A 155 17.99 9.72 -7.91
C PHE A 155 17.58 8.24 -7.90
N SER A 156 16.51 7.88 -8.64
CA SER A 156 15.97 6.52 -8.68
C SER A 156 16.97 5.54 -9.28
N PHE A 157 17.64 5.95 -10.36
CA PHE A 157 18.66 5.15 -11.02
C PHE A 157 19.88 4.91 -10.11
N LEU A 158 20.43 5.98 -9.51
CA LEU A 158 21.58 5.89 -8.60
C LEU A 158 21.26 5.06 -7.34
N ALA A 159 20.03 5.11 -6.86
CA ALA A 159 19.60 4.30 -5.74
C ALA A 159 19.33 2.83 -6.10
N GLY A 160 19.39 2.45 -7.38
CA GLY A 160 19.12 1.10 -7.86
C GLY A 160 17.63 0.74 -7.91
N GLY A 161 16.74 1.73 -7.96
CA GLY A 161 15.29 1.54 -8.05
C GLY A 161 14.85 0.93 -9.38
N SER A 162 13.66 0.34 -9.37
CA SER A 162 12.96 -0.17 -10.57
C SER A 162 11.76 0.67 -10.99
N THR A 163 11.45 1.73 -10.22
CA THR A 163 10.34 2.66 -10.45
C THR A 163 10.79 4.07 -10.07
N LEU A 164 10.06 5.08 -10.54
CA LEU A 164 10.35 6.46 -10.17
C LEU A 164 10.09 6.71 -8.68
N ALA A 165 11.10 7.22 -7.98
CA ALA A 165 11.03 7.72 -6.62
C ALA A 165 11.35 9.22 -6.59
N VAL A 166 10.41 10.05 -6.14
CA VAL A 166 10.56 11.50 -6.06
C VAL A 166 11.17 11.88 -4.71
N PRO A 167 12.45 12.32 -4.65
CA PRO A 167 13.07 12.73 -3.40
C PRO A 167 12.53 14.09 -2.93
N THR A 168 12.28 14.22 -1.64
CA THR A 168 11.89 15.48 -0.99
C THR A 168 12.40 15.54 0.45
N LYS A 169 12.36 16.73 1.04
CA LYS A 169 12.56 16.92 2.48
C LYS A 169 11.23 17.15 3.18
N LEU A 170 11.13 16.75 4.43
CA LEU A 170 9.99 17.11 5.27
C LEU A 170 10.08 18.57 5.73
N GLU A 171 8.92 19.17 5.94
CA GLU A 171 8.78 20.47 6.58
C GLU A 171 8.14 20.36 7.96
N ARG A 172 8.15 21.48 8.70
CA ARG A 172 7.57 21.60 10.06
C ARG A 172 8.11 20.54 11.03
N VAL A 173 9.35 20.12 10.81
CA VAL A 173 10.07 19.09 11.59
C VAL A 173 10.38 19.51 13.03
N THR A 174 10.34 20.81 13.34
CA THR A 174 10.67 21.36 14.66
C THR A 174 9.78 20.82 15.78
N ALA A 175 8.53 20.46 15.49
CA ALA A 175 7.63 19.85 16.48
C ALA A 175 7.97 18.38 16.80
N PHE A 176 8.78 17.73 15.96
CA PHE A 176 9.01 16.28 15.98
C PHE A 176 10.46 15.91 16.28
N GLN A 177 11.23 16.80 16.91
CA GLN A 177 12.68 16.60 17.12
C GLN A 177 13.00 15.34 17.94
N GLY A 178 12.16 15.01 18.92
CA GLY A 178 12.31 13.78 19.72
C GLY A 178 12.06 12.51 18.91
N ASP A 179 11.02 12.49 18.08
CA ASP A 179 10.70 11.36 17.21
C ASP A 179 11.74 11.20 16.09
N LEU A 180 12.23 12.32 15.55
CA LEU A 180 13.32 12.36 14.58
C LEU A 180 14.65 11.88 15.16
N ALA A 181 14.92 12.11 16.44
CA ALA A 181 16.11 11.56 17.09
C ALA A 181 16.03 10.03 17.15
N LYS A 182 14.89 9.47 17.57
CA LYS A 182 14.69 8.01 17.59
C LYS A 182 14.78 7.40 16.20
N LEU A 183 14.14 8.03 15.19
CA LEU A 183 14.24 7.57 13.80
C LEU A 183 15.69 7.63 13.29
N ALA A 184 16.49 8.61 13.72
CA ALA A 184 17.91 8.67 13.38
C ALA A 184 18.65 7.44 13.95
N ASP A 185 18.43 7.13 15.23
CA ASP A 185 19.03 5.96 15.89
C ASP A 185 18.61 4.66 15.17
N THR A 186 17.35 4.55 14.75
CA THR A 186 16.84 3.42 13.95
C THR A 186 17.58 3.29 12.62
N LEU A 187 17.69 4.39 11.86
CA LEU A 187 18.37 4.40 10.56
C LEU A 187 19.88 4.09 10.69
N GLU A 188 20.51 4.53 11.77
CA GLU A 188 21.91 4.22 12.07
C GLU A 188 22.09 2.73 12.40
N ALA A 189 21.19 2.17 13.21
CA ALA A 189 21.22 0.75 13.61
C ALA A 189 21.04 -0.21 12.42
N MET A 190 20.32 0.19 11.36
CA MET A 190 20.18 -0.60 10.12
C MET A 190 21.51 -0.75 9.35
N GLY A 191 22.54 0.03 9.69
CA GLY A 191 23.81 0.01 8.97
C GLY A 191 23.72 0.66 7.58
N PRO A 192 24.81 0.63 6.79
CA PRO A 192 24.82 1.19 5.44
C PRO A 192 24.07 0.29 4.45
N ALA A 193 23.27 0.91 3.57
CA ALA A 193 22.68 0.20 2.44
C ALA A 193 23.75 -0.02 1.34
N PRO A 194 23.68 -1.11 0.55
CA PRO A 194 24.59 -1.35 -0.59
C PRO A 194 24.59 -0.21 -1.61
N SER A 195 23.45 0.48 -1.79
CA SER A 195 23.28 1.64 -2.67
C SER A 195 23.63 2.98 -2.00
N GLY A 196 24.11 2.97 -0.75
CA GLY A 196 24.39 4.17 0.04
C GLY A 196 23.14 4.92 0.55
N THR A 197 21.96 4.64 0.00
CA THR A 197 20.68 5.25 0.39
C THR A 197 19.85 4.27 1.20
N ARG A 198 19.45 4.66 2.41
CA ARG A 198 18.56 3.85 3.26
C ARG A 198 17.12 4.07 2.83
N TYR A 199 16.30 3.03 2.94
CA TYR A 199 14.87 3.10 2.69
C TYR A 199 14.15 2.53 3.89
N TYR A 200 13.76 3.41 4.82
CA TYR A 200 12.98 3.00 5.97
C TYR A 200 11.50 3.28 5.71
N PRO A 201 10.61 2.28 5.77
CA PRO A 201 9.20 2.46 5.49
C PRO A 201 8.58 3.56 6.36
N ALA A 202 7.75 4.39 5.72
CA ALA A 202 6.94 5.38 6.38
C ALA A 202 5.52 5.34 5.81
N ARG A 203 4.57 5.95 6.51
CA ARG A 203 3.15 6.04 6.15
C ARG A 203 2.77 7.49 5.90
N LEU A 204 1.89 7.72 4.93
CA LEU A 204 1.29 9.02 4.70
C LEU A 204 -0.08 9.07 5.38
N HIS A 205 -0.36 10.20 6.02
CA HIS A 205 -1.66 10.49 6.59
C HIS A 205 -2.16 11.83 6.05
N LYS A 206 -3.31 11.80 5.38
CA LYS A 206 -3.94 13.00 4.82
C LYS A 206 -4.73 13.69 5.92
N GLY A 207 -4.39 14.95 6.16
CA GLY A 207 -5.08 15.81 7.11
C GLY A 207 -5.53 17.11 6.47
N THR A 208 -6.17 17.93 7.29
CA THR A 208 -6.55 19.30 6.92
C THR A 208 -5.78 20.27 7.82
N GLY A 209 -5.01 21.16 7.21
CA GLY A 209 -4.26 22.20 7.90
C GLY A 209 -5.08 23.47 8.10
N GLU A 210 -4.42 24.51 8.61
CA GLU A 210 -5.02 25.83 8.77
C GLU A 210 -5.60 26.37 7.45
N GLY A 211 -6.79 26.95 7.51
CA GLY A 211 -7.49 27.47 6.34
C GLY A 211 -8.05 26.39 5.40
N GLY A 212 -8.22 25.15 5.88
CA GLY A 212 -8.85 24.08 5.10
C GLY A 212 -7.95 23.46 4.02
N ARG A 213 -6.67 23.82 4.00
CA ARG A 213 -5.74 23.31 2.97
C ARG A 213 -5.33 21.88 3.28
N PRO A 214 -5.20 21.00 2.26
CA PRO A 214 -4.73 19.65 2.48
C PRO A 214 -3.29 19.68 3.02
N VAL A 215 -3.03 18.84 4.01
CA VAL A 215 -1.68 18.57 4.52
C VAL A 215 -1.45 17.07 4.49
N VAL A 216 -0.20 16.65 4.31
CA VAL A 216 0.16 15.23 4.37
C VAL A 216 1.24 15.08 5.44
N ILE A 217 0.89 14.35 6.49
CA ILE A 217 1.77 14.01 7.60
C ILE A 217 2.53 12.74 7.19
N VAL A 218 3.83 12.72 7.45
CA VAL A 218 4.65 11.53 7.31
C VAL A 218 4.85 10.92 8.69
N MET A 219 4.52 9.65 8.82
CA MET A 219 4.67 8.88 10.05
C MET A 219 5.65 7.75 9.81
N ALA A 220 6.54 7.50 10.77
CA ALA A 220 7.50 6.39 10.71
C ALA A 220 7.48 5.64 12.04
N GLU A 221 7.72 4.34 12.00
CA GLU A 221 8.02 3.57 13.20
C GLU A 221 9.37 4.06 13.77
N THR A 222 9.44 4.28 15.07
CA THR A 222 10.71 4.62 15.74
C THR A 222 11.41 3.40 16.31
N THR A 223 10.75 2.25 16.26
CA THR A 223 11.26 0.95 16.66
C THR A 223 10.84 -0.06 15.59
N PRO A 224 11.78 -0.71 14.88
CA PRO A 224 11.44 -1.64 13.80
C PRO A 224 10.51 -2.77 14.26
N GLY A 225 9.38 -2.95 13.57
CA GLY A 225 8.44 -4.04 13.83
C GLY A 225 7.49 -3.78 15.00
N ASP A 226 7.55 -2.61 15.65
CA ASP A 226 6.59 -2.20 16.66
C ASP A 226 5.63 -1.16 16.07
N ALA A 227 4.46 -1.62 15.62
CA ALA A 227 3.41 -0.75 15.11
C ALA A 227 2.95 0.31 16.14
N GLY A 228 3.08 0.03 17.44
CA GLY A 228 2.82 0.98 18.53
C GLY A 228 3.83 2.13 18.60
N SER A 229 4.96 2.00 17.89
CA SER A 229 6.01 3.02 17.77
C SER A 229 5.80 3.99 16.59
N LEU A 230 4.68 3.87 15.85
CA LEU A 230 4.39 4.78 14.74
C LEU A 230 4.22 6.23 15.25
N ARG A 231 5.09 7.14 14.82
CA ARG A 231 5.09 8.55 15.24
C ARG A 231 5.17 9.48 14.03
N ALA A 232 4.62 10.68 14.16
CA ALA A 232 4.75 11.72 13.15
C ALA A 232 6.19 12.26 13.15
N VAL A 233 6.79 12.37 11.97
CA VAL A 233 8.18 12.83 11.80
C VAL A 233 8.31 14.10 10.96
N GLY A 234 7.19 14.57 10.41
CA GLY A 234 7.11 15.83 9.68
C GLY A 234 5.95 15.86 8.70
N PHE A 235 5.92 16.91 7.89
CA PHE A 235 4.92 17.08 6.84
C PHE A 235 5.59 17.06 5.47
N LEU A 236 4.91 16.54 4.46
CA LEU A 236 5.33 16.76 3.08
C LEU A 236 5.25 18.25 2.74
N GLN A 237 6.19 18.71 1.92
CA GLN A 237 6.19 20.11 1.49
C GLN A 237 4.93 20.42 0.69
N PRO A 238 4.31 21.60 0.84
CA PRO A 238 3.09 22.00 0.14
C PRO A 238 3.17 21.79 -1.37
N LYS A 239 4.32 22.11 -1.99
CA LYS A 239 4.55 21.89 -3.42
C LYS A 239 4.37 20.43 -3.86
N HIS A 240 4.65 19.46 -2.98
CA HIS A 240 4.43 18.05 -3.27
C HIS A 240 3.00 17.62 -2.94
N VAL A 241 2.40 18.19 -1.90
CA VAL A 241 0.99 17.95 -1.55
C VAL A 241 0.07 18.38 -2.69
N GLU A 242 0.36 19.49 -3.38
CA GLU A 242 -0.47 20.01 -4.48
C GLU A 242 -0.75 18.97 -5.58
N TRP A 243 0.25 18.24 -6.06
CA TRP A 243 0.07 17.23 -7.12
C TRP A 243 -0.20 15.83 -6.60
N LEU A 244 0.15 15.53 -5.33
CA LEU A 244 -0.16 14.23 -4.73
C LEU A 244 -1.60 14.15 -4.24
N ALA A 245 -2.15 15.22 -3.66
CA ALA A 245 -3.48 15.20 -3.03
C ALA A 245 -4.62 14.67 -3.93
N PRO A 246 -4.65 14.93 -5.26
CA PRO A 246 -5.66 14.37 -6.16
C PRO A 246 -5.58 12.84 -6.31
N VAL A 247 -4.38 12.26 -6.21
CA VAL A 247 -4.14 10.82 -6.41
C VAL A 247 -3.96 10.04 -5.11
N LEU A 248 -3.97 10.74 -3.96
CA LEU A 248 -3.95 10.13 -2.64
C LEU A 248 -5.35 9.69 -2.23
N GLY A 249 -5.67 8.43 -2.48
CA GLY A 249 -6.74 7.70 -1.82
C GLY A 249 -6.38 7.38 -0.37
N THR A 250 -7.39 7.36 0.50
CA THR A 250 -7.21 7.09 1.93
C THR A 250 -8.30 6.18 2.46
N ALA A 251 -7.96 5.37 3.46
CA ALA A 251 -8.95 4.70 4.29
C ALA A 251 -9.81 5.71 5.08
N ARG A 252 -10.87 5.23 5.74
CA ARG A 252 -11.76 6.07 6.59
C ARG A 252 -11.03 6.88 7.66
N SER A 253 -9.87 6.41 8.11
CA SER A 253 -9.02 7.07 9.09
C SER A 253 -8.10 8.15 8.52
N GLY A 254 -8.11 8.42 7.20
CA GLY A 254 -7.20 9.37 6.55
C GLY A 254 -5.81 8.80 6.25
N ALA A 255 -5.53 7.56 6.63
CA ALA A 255 -4.29 6.86 6.29
C ALA A 255 -4.26 6.47 4.80
N VAL A 256 -3.12 6.70 4.16
CA VAL A 256 -2.82 6.22 2.81
C VAL A 256 -2.24 4.82 2.96
N THR A 257 -2.95 3.83 2.44
CA THR A 257 -2.56 2.41 2.49
C THR A 257 -2.29 1.89 1.08
N GLU A 258 -1.47 0.85 0.94
CA GLU A 258 -1.18 0.24 -0.36
C GLU A 258 -2.44 -0.24 -1.08
N CYS A 259 -3.44 -0.75 -0.34
CA CYS A 259 -4.74 -1.16 -0.87
C CYS A 259 -5.54 0.02 -1.43
N SER A 260 -5.48 1.18 -0.77
CA SER A 260 -6.20 2.39 -1.21
C SER A 260 -5.47 3.09 -2.35
N THR A 261 -4.14 3.15 -2.32
CA THR A 261 -3.29 3.88 -3.27
C THR A 261 -1.88 3.28 -3.27
N PRO A 262 -1.28 3.01 -4.43
CA PRO A 262 0.05 2.38 -4.53
C PRO A 262 1.21 3.33 -4.15
N ILE A 263 0.94 4.46 -3.48
CA ILE A 263 1.96 5.42 -3.05
C ILE A 263 2.65 4.90 -1.81
N ARG A 264 3.98 4.78 -1.91
CA ARG A 264 4.87 4.41 -0.82
C ARG A 264 5.75 5.60 -0.47
N VAL A 265 6.08 5.75 0.82
CA VAL A 265 7.03 6.76 1.28
C VAL A 265 8.09 6.10 2.15
N TYR A 266 9.33 6.54 1.97
CA TYR A 266 10.47 6.02 2.71
C TYR A 266 11.27 7.16 3.31
N ALA A 267 11.61 7.07 4.60
CA ALA A 267 12.63 7.92 5.19
C ALA A 267 14.01 7.45 4.71
N THR A 268 14.78 8.39 4.15
CA THR A 268 16.07 8.09 3.53
C THR A 268 17.25 8.59 4.33
N ALA A 269 17.08 9.70 5.04
CA ALA A 269 18.07 10.23 5.97
C ALA A 269 17.43 11.14 7.00
N VAL A 270 17.88 11.05 8.25
CA VAL A 270 17.75 12.14 9.22
C VAL A 270 19.05 12.94 9.19
N THR A 271 18.95 14.25 9.01
CA THR A 271 20.10 15.16 8.90
C THR A 271 20.07 16.19 10.01
N GLY A 272 21.22 16.79 10.36
CA GLY A 272 21.31 17.72 11.49
C GLY A 272 21.30 17.00 12.84
N GLY A 273 20.94 17.70 13.91
CA GLY A 273 21.14 17.23 15.28
C GLY A 273 22.61 17.28 15.73
N THR A 274 23.44 18.07 15.06
CA THR A 274 24.86 18.29 15.40
C THR A 274 25.05 19.64 16.08
N ALA A 275 26.23 19.87 16.66
CA ALA A 275 26.56 21.17 17.25
C ALA A 275 26.35 22.34 16.27
N ASP A 276 26.76 22.17 15.00
CA ASP A 276 26.66 23.20 13.95
C ASP A 276 25.26 23.29 13.31
N ARG A 277 24.45 22.22 13.41
CA ARG A 277 23.07 22.16 12.90
C ARG A 277 22.19 21.45 13.94
N PRO A 278 21.78 22.16 15.01
CA PRO A 278 21.13 21.51 16.16
C PRO A 278 19.76 20.94 15.84
N THR A 279 19.07 21.49 14.83
CA THR A 279 17.76 20.99 14.40
C THR A 279 17.92 19.83 13.44
N ARG A 280 17.21 18.74 13.72
CA ARG A 280 17.06 17.59 12.83
C ARG A 280 16.04 17.88 11.73
N GLY A 281 16.37 17.47 10.52
CA GLY A 281 15.46 17.37 9.38
C GLY A 281 15.40 15.95 8.83
N CYS A 282 14.42 15.64 8.00
CA CYS A 282 14.25 14.32 7.41
C CYS A 282 14.08 14.43 5.90
N ASN A 283 14.85 13.63 5.17
CA ASN A 283 14.67 13.40 3.75
C ASN A 283 13.83 12.14 3.56
N VAL A 284 12.93 12.20 2.59
CA VAL A 284 12.06 11.08 2.21
C VAL A 284 12.06 10.90 0.70
N ALA A 285 11.70 9.71 0.24
CA ALA A 285 11.44 9.40 -1.17
C ALA A 285 10.01 8.91 -1.32
N ILE A 286 9.30 9.40 -2.33
CA ILE A 286 7.91 9.04 -2.63
C ILE A 286 7.92 8.18 -3.90
N ALA A 287 7.50 6.92 -3.79
CA ALA A 287 7.46 5.96 -4.89
C ALA A 287 6.01 5.57 -5.23
N GLY A 288 5.79 4.98 -6.40
CA GLY A 288 4.48 4.49 -6.84
C GLY A 288 3.50 5.58 -7.28
N ALA A 289 3.96 6.83 -7.43
CA ALA A 289 3.15 7.94 -7.89
C ALA A 289 2.55 7.71 -9.29
N ALA A 290 3.34 7.17 -10.23
CA ALA A 290 2.87 6.89 -11.58
C ALA A 290 1.72 5.86 -11.60
N ALA A 291 1.84 4.79 -10.80
CA ALA A 291 0.77 3.80 -10.64
C ALA A 291 -0.50 4.42 -10.04
N ALA A 292 -0.36 5.34 -9.08
CA ALA A 292 -1.50 6.05 -8.49
C ALA A 292 -2.17 6.99 -9.49
N VAL A 293 -1.40 7.69 -10.32
CA VAL A 293 -1.93 8.52 -11.42
C VAL A 293 -2.71 7.67 -12.42
N ARG A 294 -2.13 6.55 -12.89
CA ARG A 294 -2.81 5.63 -13.82
C ARG A 294 -4.14 5.13 -13.23
N LYS A 295 -4.13 4.66 -11.98
CA LYS A 295 -5.33 4.21 -11.27
C LYS A 295 -6.41 5.31 -11.16
N ALA A 296 -6.01 6.55 -10.91
CA ALA A 296 -6.94 7.67 -10.83
C ALA A 296 -7.59 7.98 -12.19
N LEU A 297 -6.79 7.99 -13.27
CA LEU A 297 -7.29 8.20 -14.63
C LEU A 297 -8.24 7.08 -15.08
N ASP A 298 -7.92 5.82 -14.74
CA ASP A 298 -8.78 4.68 -15.04
C ASP A 298 -10.13 4.77 -14.31
N ALA A 299 -10.12 5.25 -13.06
CA ALA A 299 -11.33 5.47 -12.27
C ALA A 299 -12.22 6.57 -12.88
N GLU A 300 -11.62 7.71 -13.27
CA GLU A 300 -12.35 8.80 -13.96
C GLU A 300 -12.94 8.33 -15.30
N ALA A 301 -12.18 7.57 -16.08
CA ALA A 301 -12.67 7.01 -17.34
C ALA A 301 -13.83 6.01 -17.11
N ALA A 302 -13.76 5.20 -16.05
CA ALA A 302 -14.84 4.28 -15.68
C ALA A 302 -16.10 5.03 -15.24
N GLU A 303 -15.97 6.13 -14.49
CA GLU A 303 -17.10 6.98 -14.08
C GLU A 303 -17.76 7.66 -15.28
N ALA A 304 -16.97 8.25 -16.19
CA ALA A 304 -17.48 8.87 -17.41
C ALA A 304 -18.23 7.86 -18.31
N ARG A 305 -17.75 6.62 -18.41
CA ARG A 305 -18.45 5.53 -19.11
C ARG A 305 -19.80 5.22 -18.46
N ARG A 306 -19.87 5.17 -17.12
CA ARG A 306 -21.13 4.94 -16.38
C ARG A 306 -22.11 6.08 -16.58
N GLU A 307 -21.67 7.34 -16.47
CA GLU A 307 -22.54 8.51 -16.70
C GLU A 307 -23.13 8.52 -18.11
N THR A 308 -22.32 8.19 -19.12
CA THR A 308 -22.76 8.08 -20.51
C THR A 308 -23.79 6.95 -20.70
N ALA A 309 -23.61 5.82 -20.01
CA ALA A 309 -24.56 4.70 -20.04
C ALA A 309 -25.88 5.04 -19.35
N TYR A 310 -25.85 5.75 -18.22
CA TYR A 310 -27.05 6.26 -17.55
C TYR A 310 -27.79 7.30 -18.41
N GLY A 311 -27.07 8.22 -19.05
CA GLY A 311 -27.66 9.24 -19.92
C GLY A 311 -28.27 8.68 -21.21
N SER A 312 -27.80 7.52 -21.68
CA SER A 312 -28.29 6.87 -22.91
C SER A 312 -29.36 5.80 -22.67
N GLY A 313 -29.69 5.46 -21.42
CA GLY A 313 -30.64 4.40 -21.08
C GLY A 313 -30.11 2.97 -21.33
N SER A 314 -28.80 2.81 -21.55
CA SER A 314 -28.14 1.54 -21.89
C SER A 314 -27.50 0.88 -20.66
N VAL A 315 -28.15 0.99 -19.50
CA VAL A 315 -27.60 0.56 -18.20
C VAL A 315 -27.31 -0.96 -18.19
N ALA A 316 -28.17 -1.76 -18.83
CA ALA A 316 -28.04 -3.21 -18.88
C ALA A 316 -26.77 -3.72 -19.59
N SER A 317 -26.15 -2.94 -20.47
CA SER A 317 -24.92 -3.33 -21.19
C SER A 317 -23.63 -3.04 -20.40
N VAL A 318 -23.67 -2.16 -19.40
CA VAL A 318 -22.49 -1.87 -18.56
C VAL A 318 -22.42 -2.82 -17.37
N GLU A 319 -23.56 -3.14 -16.75
CA GLU A 319 -23.62 -4.09 -15.63
C GLU A 319 -23.08 -5.48 -16.02
N ALA A 320 -23.38 -5.95 -17.24
CA ALA A 320 -22.91 -7.24 -17.77
C ALA A 320 -21.43 -7.27 -18.20
N ALA A 321 -20.72 -6.13 -18.21
CA ALA A 321 -19.29 -6.04 -18.58
C ALA A 321 -18.39 -5.69 -17.38
N THR A 322 -18.99 -5.47 -16.21
CA THR A 322 -18.31 -5.20 -14.93
C THR A 322 -18.44 -6.33 -13.91
N GLU A 323 -19.23 -7.37 -14.21
CA GLU A 323 -19.11 -8.71 -13.60
C GLU A 323 -17.95 -9.48 -14.26
#